data_AF-A0AAN9TIM5-F1
#
_entry.id   AF-A0AAN9TIM5-F1
#
_cell.length_a   1.000
_cell.length_b   1.000
_cell.length_c   1.000
_cell.angle_alpha   90.00
_cell.angle_beta   90.00
_cell.angle_gamma   90.00
#
_symmetry.space_group_name_H-M   'P 1'
#
loop_
_entity.id
_entity.type
_entity.pdbx_description
1 polymer ?
#
loop_
_entity_poly.entity_id
_entity_poly.type
_entity_poly.pdbx_seq_one_letter_code
_entity_poly.pdbx_strand_id
1 'polypeptide(L)'
;MITISTMAAAALGNTMADVLGIGSAYYVEKIGTKLGFKQPQEVTPAQLTLNCSRVAANLGTVISKPIVYGSVAHYLPEKRADGRTHSWTVFVKPYHNEDLSVFIKKVHFKLHDSYGNCNRTVSKMPYEVSETGWGEFEIVIKIYFQDPNERPVTVYHVLKLFHTGPDANDAVFANLPVYCENYEEIVFQDPSIAMRNVLTKKPIPYVSGEWKHHTDFEKLKVDTVKKLQEAKKTLQKEIEEQKMKLKVAQETLANFKEEVMKSRKATPATSYLATVAS
;
A
#
# COMPACT_ATOMS: atom_id res chain seq x y z
N MET A 1 -19.12 25.02 -38.53
CA MET A 1 -19.97 24.61 -37.39
C MET A 1 -19.25 23.49 -36.66
N ILE A 2 -18.79 23.72 -35.43
CA ILE A 2 -18.21 22.66 -34.60
C ILE A 2 -19.38 21.92 -33.94
N THR A 3 -19.67 20.70 -34.39
CA THR A 3 -20.71 19.85 -33.82
C THR A 3 -20.12 19.07 -32.64
N ILE A 4 -20.40 19.54 -31.42
CA ILE A 4 -20.05 18.82 -30.19
C ILE A 4 -21.15 17.79 -29.92
N SER A 5 -20.78 16.54 -29.57
CA SER A 5 -21.76 15.51 -29.25
C SER A 5 -22.52 15.87 -27.96
N THR A 6 -23.78 15.46 -27.86
CA THR A 6 -24.65 15.71 -26.70
C THR A 6 -24.02 15.22 -25.38
N MET A 7 -23.30 14.09 -25.42
CA MET A 7 -22.57 13.58 -24.26
C MET A 7 -21.36 14.45 -23.89
N ALA A 8 -20.63 15.00 -24.88
CA ALA A 8 -19.51 15.89 -24.63
C ALA A 8 -19.97 17.24 -24.07
N ALA A 9 -21.11 17.77 -24.53
CA ALA A 9 -21.71 18.98 -23.95
C ALA A 9 -22.14 18.78 -22.48
N ALA A 10 -22.73 17.61 -22.16
CA ALA A 10 -23.13 17.27 -20.79
C ALA A 10 -21.92 17.11 -19.85
N ALA A 11 -20.85 16.46 -20.30
CA ALA A 11 -19.62 16.32 -19.52
C ALA A 11 -18.98 17.68 -19.22
N LEU A 12 -18.98 18.60 -20.20
CA LEU A 12 -18.43 19.94 -20.06
C LEU A 12 -19.29 20.81 -19.13
N GLY A 13 -20.62 20.62 -19.15
CA GLY A 13 -21.53 21.26 -18.20
C GLY A 13 -21.27 20.85 -16.76
N ASN A 14 -21.07 19.55 -16.49
CA ASN A 14 -20.79 19.05 -15.15
C ASN A 14 -19.43 19.55 -14.62
N THR A 15 -18.38 19.54 -15.45
CA THR A 15 -17.07 20.04 -15.02
C THR A 15 -17.07 21.54 -14.75
N MET A 16 -17.79 22.33 -15.55
CA MET A 16 -17.98 23.76 -15.27
C MET A 16 -18.79 23.98 -13.99
N ALA A 17 -19.82 23.19 -13.73
CA ALA A 17 -20.61 23.27 -12.51
C ALA A 17 -19.78 22.94 -11.26
N ASP A 18 -18.91 21.92 -11.32
CA ASP A 18 -18.02 21.55 -10.22
C ASP A 18 -16.98 22.65 -9.94
N VAL A 19 -16.38 23.24 -10.99
CA VAL A 19 -15.42 24.34 -10.86
C VAL A 19 -16.08 25.59 -10.28
N LEU A 20 -17.29 25.93 -10.73
CA LEU A 20 -18.05 27.06 -10.18
C LEU A 20 -18.55 26.78 -8.75
N GLY A 21 -18.90 25.53 -8.43
CA GLY A 21 -19.26 25.09 -7.09
C GLY A 21 -18.13 25.30 -6.08
N ILE A 22 -16.90 24.93 -6.45
CA ILE A 22 -15.71 25.15 -5.60
C ILE A 22 -15.39 26.66 -5.47
N GLY A 23 -15.48 27.43 -6.56
CA GLY A 23 -15.18 28.87 -6.55
C GLY A 23 -16.21 29.73 -5.81
N SER A 24 -17.46 29.27 -5.74
CA SER A 24 -18.56 29.99 -5.08
C SER A 24 -18.59 29.82 -3.56
N ALA A 25 -17.92 28.80 -3.01
CA ALA A 25 -17.85 28.55 -1.56
C ALA A 25 -17.39 29.80 -0.78
N TYR A 26 -16.36 30.50 -1.27
CA TYR A 26 -15.88 31.75 -0.67
C TYR A 26 -16.93 32.88 -0.67
N TYR A 27 -17.69 33.01 -1.76
CA TYR A 27 -18.73 34.04 -1.88
C TYR A 27 -19.95 33.70 -1.02
N VAL A 28 -20.32 32.42 -0.93
CA VAL A 28 -21.40 31.94 -0.06
C VAL A 28 -21.05 32.18 1.40
N GLU A 29 -19.80 31.91 1.82
CA GLU A 29 -19.33 32.20 3.18
C GLU A 29 -19.35 33.71 3.49
N LYS A 30 -18.92 34.55 2.53
CA LYS A 30 -18.93 36.01 2.69
C LYS A 30 -20.35 36.57 2.78
N ILE A 31 -21.29 36.04 2.00
CA ILE A 31 -22.71 36.41 2.06
C ILE A 31 -23.33 35.91 3.37
N GLY A 32 -23.03 34.68 3.79
CA GLY A 32 -23.47 34.14 5.08
C GLY A 32 -23.01 35.00 6.25
N THR A 33 -21.74 35.38 6.26
CA THR A 33 -21.17 36.29 7.28
C THR A 33 -21.83 37.67 7.24
N LYS A 34 -22.12 38.21 6.04
CA LYS A 34 -22.81 39.50 5.85
C LYS A 34 -24.29 39.47 6.26
N LEU A 35 -24.94 38.30 6.17
CA LEU A 35 -26.31 38.04 6.64
C LEU A 35 -26.38 37.70 8.14
N GLY A 36 -25.25 37.74 8.86
CA GLY A 36 -25.21 37.48 10.30
C GLY A 36 -25.12 36.01 10.68
N PHE A 37 -24.95 35.09 9.72
CA PHE A 37 -24.53 33.73 10.02
C PHE A 37 -23.06 33.75 10.47
N LYS A 38 -22.86 33.94 11.78
CA LYS A 38 -21.54 33.77 12.39
C LYS A 38 -21.19 32.29 12.30
N GLN A 39 -20.01 31.97 11.74
CA GLN A 39 -19.42 30.65 11.95
C GLN A 39 -19.42 30.37 13.45
N PRO A 40 -19.81 29.17 13.91
CA PRO A 40 -19.75 28.83 15.32
C PRO A 40 -18.28 28.89 15.75
N GLN A 41 -17.89 30.02 16.37
CA GLN A 41 -16.49 30.34 16.65
C GLN A 41 -15.89 29.39 17.69
N GLU A 42 -16.71 28.68 18.45
CA GLU A 42 -16.28 27.60 19.33
C GLU A 42 -17.36 26.52 19.32
N VAL A 43 -17.17 25.48 18.51
CA VAL A 43 -18.01 24.29 18.57
C VAL A 43 -17.82 23.69 19.95
N THR A 44 -18.87 23.65 20.77
CA THR A 44 -18.76 23.15 22.14
C THR A 44 -18.23 21.70 22.11
N PRO A 45 -17.43 21.23 23.09
CA PRO A 45 -16.92 19.86 23.07
C PRO A 45 -18.01 18.81 22.85
N ALA A 46 -19.22 19.03 23.38
CA ALA A 46 -20.38 18.18 23.13
C ALA A 46 -20.87 18.18 21.66
N GLN A 47 -20.87 19.33 20.99
CA GLN A 47 -21.27 19.44 19.59
C GLN A 47 -20.26 18.77 18.64
N LEU A 48 -18.96 18.79 18.97
CA LEU A 48 -17.93 18.05 18.23
C LEU A 48 -18.08 16.53 18.33
N THR A 49 -18.72 16.03 19.40
CA THR A 49 -18.97 14.58 19.55
C THR A 49 -20.15 14.06 18.74
N LEU A 50 -21.00 14.95 18.19
CA LEU A 50 -22.14 14.56 17.37
C LEU A 50 -21.68 13.80 16.12
N ASN A 51 -22.40 12.75 15.75
CA ASN A 51 -22.04 11.92 14.61
C ASN A 51 -21.98 12.73 13.30
N CYS A 52 -22.90 13.67 13.07
CA CYS A 52 -22.89 14.51 11.86
C CYS A 52 -21.68 15.46 11.81
N SER A 53 -21.35 16.11 12.93
CA SER A 53 -20.21 17.01 13.04
C SER A 53 -18.88 16.25 12.94
N ARG A 54 -18.80 15.04 13.53
CA ARG A 54 -17.63 14.16 13.42
C ARG A 54 -17.41 13.68 12.00
N VAL A 55 -18.47 13.28 11.30
CA VAL A 55 -18.39 12.90 9.88
C VAL A 55 -17.98 14.13 9.05
N ALA A 56 -18.68 15.25 9.16
CA ALA A 56 -18.39 16.45 8.35
C ALA A 56 -16.98 17.03 8.59
N ALA A 57 -16.46 16.98 9.82
CA ALA A 57 -15.15 17.55 10.16
C ALA A 57 -13.96 16.62 9.87
N ASN A 58 -14.21 15.32 9.69
CA ASN A 58 -13.15 14.33 9.47
C ASN A 58 -13.22 13.68 8.08
N LEU A 59 -14.34 13.77 7.37
CA LEU A 59 -14.53 13.16 6.05
C LEU A 59 -13.45 13.63 5.08
N GLY A 60 -12.65 12.68 4.60
CA GLY A 60 -11.56 12.93 3.67
C GLY A 60 -10.24 13.32 4.34
N THR A 61 -10.16 13.26 5.67
CA THR A 61 -8.88 13.43 6.38
C THR A 61 -8.10 12.13 6.37
N VAL A 62 -6.91 12.15 5.78
CA VAL A 62 -5.98 11.02 5.77
C VAL A 62 -4.66 11.46 6.39
N ILE A 63 -4.22 10.76 7.41
CA ILE A 63 -2.93 11.00 8.07
C ILE A 63 -2.11 9.72 7.98
N SER A 64 -0.89 9.79 7.45
CA SER A 64 0.03 8.66 7.45
C SER A 64 1.13 8.83 8.50
N LYS A 65 1.55 7.71 9.11
CA LYS A 65 2.70 7.64 10.02
C LYS A 65 3.69 6.57 9.56
N PRO A 66 4.94 6.96 9.21
CA PRO A 66 5.92 6.04 8.69
C PRO A 66 6.58 5.24 9.82
N ILE A 67 6.64 3.93 9.65
CA ILE A 67 7.25 2.98 10.58
C ILE A 67 8.25 2.09 9.85
N VAL A 68 9.15 1.50 10.61
CA VAL A 68 10.07 0.47 10.15
C VAL A 68 9.83 -0.76 11.00
N TYR A 69 9.58 -1.89 10.34
CA TYR A 69 9.46 -3.18 11.00
C TYR A 69 10.49 -4.13 10.40
N GLY A 70 10.92 -5.11 11.19
CA GLY A 70 11.93 -6.02 10.70
C GLY A 70 12.51 -6.91 11.76
N SER A 71 13.63 -7.54 11.42
CA SER A 71 14.41 -8.35 12.33
C SER A 71 15.91 -8.14 12.16
N VAL A 72 16.63 -8.26 13.27
CA VAL A 72 18.09 -8.45 13.27
C VAL A 72 18.38 -9.86 13.75
N ALA A 73 19.28 -10.58 13.08
CA ALA A 73 19.76 -11.88 13.51
C ALA A 73 21.28 -11.90 13.66
N HIS A 74 21.75 -12.55 14.72
CA HIS A 74 23.15 -12.77 15.04
C HIS A 74 23.43 -14.26 15.09
N TYR A 75 24.49 -14.70 14.40
CA TYR A 75 24.98 -16.06 14.52
C TYR A 75 25.57 -16.29 15.91
N LEU A 76 25.22 -17.41 16.53
CA LEU A 76 25.77 -17.82 17.82
C LEU A 76 26.93 -18.80 17.57
N PRO A 77 28.19 -18.44 17.89
CA PRO A 77 29.35 -19.28 17.59
C PRO A 77 29.44 -20.54 18.46
N GLU A 78 28.79 -20.55 19.62
CA GLU A 78 28.81 -21.66 20.55
C GLU A 78 27.72 -22.69 20.22
N LYS A 79 28.13 -23.93 19.93
CA LYS A 79 27.21 -25.07 19.75
C LYS A 79 26.54 -25.41 21.08
N ARG A 80 25.46 -24.70 21.39
CA ARG A 80 24.61 -24.99 22.55
C ARG A 80 23.95 -26.37 22.38
N ALA A 81 23.77 -27.07 23.49
CA ALA A 81 23.10 -28.37 23.53
C ALA A 81 21.68 -28.34 22.93
N ASP A 82 21.05 -27.16 22.93
CA ASP A 82 19.67 -26.93 22.47
C ASP A 82 19.52 -26.84 20.94
N GLY A 83 20.60 -26.94 20.16
CA GLY A 83 20.57 -26.92 18.69
C GLY A 83 20.18 -25.56 18.07
N ARG A 84 20.12 -24.49 18.85
CA ARG A 84 19.79 -23.13 18.37
C ARG A 84 21.04 -22.46 17.81
N THR A 85 20.95 -21.91 16.60
CA THR A 85 22.10 -21.38 15.84
C THR A 85 22.15 -19.86 15.79
N HIS A 86 21.00 -19.18 15.92
CA HIS A 86 20.90 -17.73 15.82
C HIS A 86 20.15 -17.15 17.01
N SER A 87 20.57 -15.95 17.42
CA SER A 87 19.78 -15.05 18.27
C SER A 87 19.19 -13.98 17.37
N TRP A 88 17.88 -13.78 17.43
CA TRP A 88 17.20 -12.81 16.58
C TRP A 88 16.26 -11.93 17.39
N THR A 89 16.10 -10.70 16.93
CA THR A 89 15.20 -9.70 17.52
C THR A 89 14.29 -9.18 16.43
N VAL A 90 12.99 -9.38 16.58
CA VAL A 90 11.96 -8.75 15.74
C VAL A 90 11.51 -7.45 16.40
N PHE A 91 11.30 -6.40 15.62
CA PHE A 91 10.96 -5.08 16.16
C PHE A 91 10.02 -4.27 15.26
N VAL A 92 9.36 -3.30 15.88
CA VAL A 92 8.68 -2.19 15.23
C VAL A 92 9.22 -0.88 15.82
N LYS A 93 9.77 -0.02 14.97
CA LYS A 93 10.36 1.26 15.35
C LYS A 93 9.86 2.38 14.43
N PRO A 94 9.89 3.64 14.88
CA PRO A 94 9.43 4.74 14.05
C PRO A 94 10.44 5.02 12.93
N TYR A 95 9.97 5.47 11.77
CA TYR A 95 10.89 5.87 10.70
C TYR A 95 11.63 7.17 11.06
N HIS A 96 10.89 8.17 11.56
CA HIS A 96 11.46 9.37 12.16
C HIS A 96 11.70 9.18 13.65
N ASN A 97 12.48 10.04 14.28
CA ASN A 97 12.67 9.99 15.73
C ASN A 97 11.42 10.52 16.45
N GLU A 98 10.41 9.66 16.61
CA GLU A 98 9.14 9.99 17.28
C GLU A 98 8.72 8.88 18.26
N ASP A 99 8.12 9.25 19.39
CA ASP A 99 7.53 8.26 20.29
C ASP A 99 6.23 7.68 19.73
N LEU A 100 6.27 6.39 19.37
CA LEU A 100 5.11 5.65 18.86
C LEU A 100 4.05 5.36 19.93
N SER A 101 4.43 5.35 21.21
CA SER A 101 3.54 5.04 22.34
C SER A 101 2.36 6.02 22.46
N VAL A 102 2.52 7.18 21.85
CA VAL A 102 1.52 8.25 21.73
C VAL A 102 0.24 7.75 21.04
N PHE A 103 0.36 6.90 20.02
CA PHE A 103 -0.78 6.39 19.25
C PHE A 103 -0.87 4.86 19.20
N ILE A 104 0.22 4.14 19.48
CA ILE A 104 0.24 2.69 19.63
C ILE A 104 0.00 2.32 21.09
N LYS A 105 -0.96 1.42 21.33
CA LYS A 105 -1.26 0.87 22.65
C LYS A 105 -0.42 -0.36 22.97
N LYS A 106 -0.29 -1.25 21.98
CA LYS A 106 0.47 -2.51 22.10
C LYS A 106 0.72 -3.11 20.73
N VAL A 107 1.79 -3.90 20.63
CA VAL A 107 2.13 -4.71 19.47
C VAL A 107 2.11 -6.18 19.88
N HIS A 108 1.42 -6.98 19.09
CA HIS A 108 1.38 -8.43 19.22
C HIS A 108 2.30 -9.04 18.17
N PHE A 109 3.24 -9.87 18.60
CA PHE A 109 4.10 -10.67 17.74
C PHE A 109 3.66 -12.12 17.84
N LYS A 110 3.07 -12.66 16.77
CA LYS A 110 2.78 -14.10 16.66
C LYS A 110 3.97 -14.78 16.00
N LEU A 111 4.71 -15.54 16.80
CA LEU A 111 5.80 -16.40 16.39
C LEU A 111 5.26 -17.75 15.86
N HIS A 112 6.15 -18.61 15.37
CA HIS A 112 5.80 -19.98 14.99
C HIS A 112 5.27 -20.78 16.21
N ASP A 113 4.35 -21.71 15.96
CA ASP A 113 3.65 -22.48 17.00
C ASP A 113 4.58 -23.40 17.83
N SER A 114 5.81 -23.64 17.35
CA SER A 114 6.85 -24.35 18.11
C SER A 114 7.37 -23.59 19.32
N TYR A 115 7.20 -22.26 19.36
CA TYR A 115 7.66 -21.45 20.48
C TYR A 115 6.62 -21.45 21.61
N GLY A 116 7.10 -21.64 22.83
CA GLY A 116 6.30 -21.43 24.03
C GLY A 116 5.79 -20.00 24.08
N ASN A 117 4.49 -19.85 24.31
CA ASN A 117 3.80 -18.56 24.25
C ASN A 117 4.08 -17.83 22.92
N CYS A 118 3.71 -18.46 21.79
CA CYS A 118 3.96 -17.92 20.46
C CYS A 118 3.35 -16.52 20.24
N ASN A 119 2.31 -16.16 20.99
CA ASN A 119 1.71 -14.82 20.96
C ASN A 119 2.33 -13.92 22.02
N ARG A 120 3.40 -13.20 21.67
CA ARG A 120 4.04 -12.22 22.55
C ARG A 120 3.36 -10.86 22.40
N THR A 121 3.11 -10.18 23.51
CA THR A 121 2.49 -8.85 23.50
C THR A 121 3.40 -7.86 24.20
N VAL A 122 3.76 -6.79 23.51
CA VAL A 122 4.60 -5.70 24.02
C VAL A 122 3.76 -4.42 24.06
N SER A 123 3.57 -3.87 25.25
CA SER A 123 2.72 -2.68 25.47
C SER A 123 3.50 -1.39 25.69
N LYS A 124 4.83 -1.46 25.80
CA LYS A 124 5.70 -0.30 26.02
C LYS A 124 6.84 -0.34 25.01
N MET A 125 7.23 0.83 24.53
CA MET A 125 8.41 0.98 23.68
C MET A 125 9.69 0.67 24.47
N PRO A 126 10.73 0.03 23.88
CA PRO A 126 10.84 -0.45 22.50
C PRO A 126 9.93 -1.66 22.19
N TYR A 127 9.26 -1.62 21.04
CA TYR A 127 8.40 -2.73 20.59
C TYR A 127 9.23 -3.81 19.92
N GLU A 128 9.90 -4.62 20.73
CA GLU A 128 10.77 -5.68 20.24
C GLU A 128 10.64 -6.98 21.03
N VAL A 129 10.94 -8.09 20.38
CA VAL A 129 10.97 -9.43 20.97
C VAL A 129 12.24 -10.12 20.50
N SER A 130 13.09 -10.50 21.46
CA SER A 130 14.30 -11.28 21.22
C SER A 130 14.08 -12.75 21.55
N GLU A 131 14.51 -13.62 20.65
CA GLU A 131 14.42 -15.07 20.79
C GLU A 131 15.62 -15.75 20.12
N THR A 132 15.72 -17.06 20.29
CA THR A 132 16.78 -17.87 19.67
C THR A 132 16.17 -19.00 18.84
N GLY A 133 16.76 -19.29 17.69
CA GLY A 133 16.21 -20.27 16.76
C GLY A 133 17.19 -20.68 15.68
N TRP A 134 16.75 -21.59 14.83
CA TRP A 134 17.54 -22.12 13.71
C TRP A 134 16.84 -22.00 12.36
N GLY A 135 15.52 -21.77 12.35
CA GLY A 135 14.70 -21.71 11.16
C GLY A 135 14.17 -20.31 10.87
N GLU A 136 13.98 -20.05 9.59
CA GLU A 136 13.29 -18.87 9.06
C GLU A 136 11.78 -19.16 9.01
N PHE A 137 10.96 -18.19 9.43
CA PHE A 137 9.51 -18.32 9.43
C PHE A 137 8.84 -16.95 9.37
N GLU A 138 7.56 -16.93 9.03
CA GLU A 138 6.76 -15.70 9.01
C GLU A 138 6.29 -15.33 10.42
N ILE A 139 6.62 -14.11 10.86
CA ILE A 139 6.14 -13.49 12.09
C ILE A 139 4.99 -12.57 11.73
N VAL A 140 3.85 -12.74 12.39
CA VAL A 140 2.71 -11.84 12.22
C VAL A 140 2.77 -10.76 13.30
N ILE A 141 2.95 -9.51 12.87
CA ILE A 141 3.04 -8.34 13.73
C ILE A 141 1.71 -7.59 13.67
N LYS A 142 0.98 -7.56 14.77
CA LYS A 142 -0.32 -6.90 14.87
C LYS A 142 -0.27 -5.70 15.83
N ILE A 143 -0.43 -4.52 15.27
CA ILE A 143 -0.32 -3.23 15.97
C ILE A 143 -1.72 -2.79 16.38
N TYR A 144 -1.92 -2.57 17.69
CA TYR A 144 -3.15 -2.04 18.26
C TYR A 144 -2.96 -0.58 18.64
N PHE A 145 -3.94 0.25 18.32
CA PHE A 145 -3.92 1.68 18.61
C PHE A 145 -4.52 2.01 19.97
N GLN A 146 -4.21 3.20 20.49
CA GLN A 146 -4.80 3.74 21.72
C GLN A 146 -6.32 3.91 21.59
N ASP A 147 -6.77 4.36 20.41
CA ASP A 147 -8.20 4.44 20.11
C ASP A 147 -8.75 3.05 19.76
N PRO A 148 -9.73 2.52 20.51
CA PRO A 148 -10.33 1.23 20.22
C PRO A 148 -11.20 1.22 18.95
N ASN A 149 -11.59 2.39 18.45
CA ASN A 149 -12.37 2.49 17.21
C ASN A 149 -11.49 2.31 15.96
N GLU A 150 -10.18 2.49 16.10
CA GLU A 150 -9.23 2.33 15.01
C GLU A 150 -8.89 0.85 14.82
N ARG A 151 -8.90 0.39 13.57
CA ARG A 151 -8.69 -1.03 13.27
C ARG A 151 -7.22 -1.40 13.44
N PRO A 152 -6.87 -2.50 14.14
CA PRO A 152 -5.48 -2.93 14.26
C PRO A 152 -4.85 -3.23 12.89
N VAL A 153 -3.62 -2.78 12.69
CA VAL A 153 -2.85 -3.07 11.47
C VAL A 153 -2.09 -4.39 11.65
N THR A 154 -2.10 -5.24 10.63
CA THR A 154 -1.37 -6.52 10.64
C THR A 154 -0.34 -6.51 9.52
N VAL A 155 0.91 -6.77 9.89
CA VAL A 155 2.06 -6.82 9.01
C VAL A 155 2.70 -8.20 9.09
N TYR A 156 3.14 -8.71 7.96
CA TYR A 156 3.80 -10.02 7.87
C TYR A 156 5.30 -9.80 7.61
N HIS A 157 6.13 -10.38 8.46
CA HIS A 157 7.58 -10.27 8.36
C HIS A 157 8.20 -11.64 8.29
N VAL A 158 8.94 -11.93 7.22
CA VAL A 158 9.70 -13.18 7.11
C VAL A 158 11.02 -13.00 7.87
N LEU A 159 11.19 -13.74 8.96
CA LEU A 159 12.43 -13.76 9.72
C LEU A 159 13.54 -14.35 8.84
N LYS A 160 14.56 -13.54 8.54
CA LYS A 160 15.77 -13.97 7.84
C LYS A 160 16.91 -14.17 8.83
N LEU A 161 17.52 -15.34 8.78
CA LEU A 161 18.68 -15.71 9.61
C LEU A 161 19.96 -15.77 8.78
N PHE A 162 19.85 -16.09 7.49
CA PHE A 162 20.99 -16.25 6.60
C PHE A 162 21.09 -15.11 5.58
N HIS A 163 22.32 -14.80 5.17
CA HIS A 163 22.57 -13.86 4.09
C HIS A 163 22.13 -14.48 2.75
N THR A 164 21.30 -13.78 1.98
CA THR A 164 20.90 -14.19 0.62
C THR A 164 21.70 -13.42 -0.42
N GLY A 165 22.59 -14.07 -1.17
CA GLY A 165 23.37 -13.44 -2.24
C GLY A 165 24.57 -14.27 -2.70
N PRO A 166 25.27 -13.86 -3.78
CA PRO A 166 26.48 -14.53 -4.26
C PRO A 166 27.62 -14.52 -3.21
N ASP A 167 27.59 -13.57 -2.29
CA ASP A 167 28.58 -13.39 -1.21
C ASP A 167 28.24 -14.21 0.06
N ALA A 168 27.19 -15.04 0.02
CA ALA A 168 26.72 -15.81 1.19
C ALA A 168 27.71 -16.91 1.64
N ASN A 169 28.65 -17.31 0.79
CA ASN A 169 29.64 -18.35 1.09
C ASN A 169 30.92 -17.80 1.74
N ASP A 170 31.07 -16.48 1.85
CA ASP A 170 32.24 -15.87 2.45
C ASP A 170 32.14 -15.93 3.98
N ALA A 171 33.12 -16.57 4.62
CA ALA A 171 33.19 -16.75 6.08
C ALA A 171 33.15 -15.43 6.88
N VAL A 172 33.46 -14.30 6.24
CA VAL A 172 33.36 -12.96 6.83
C VAL A 172 31.90 -12.56 7.04
N PHE A 173 31.01 -12.88 6.11
CA PHE A 173 29.58 -12.57 6.22
C PHE A 173 28.84 -13.51 7.17
N ALA A 174 29.36 -14.72 7.40
CA ALA A 174 28.76 -15.67 8.35
C ALA A 174 28.69 -15.14 9.80
N ASN A 175 29.59 -14.23 10.19
CA ASN A 175 29.64 -13.65 11.54
C ASN A 175 29.00 -12.25 11.61
N LEU A 176 28.58 -11.68 10.48
CA LEU A 176 27.92 -10.37 10.47
C LEU A 176 26.44 -10.51 10.85
N PRO A 177 25.86 -9.51 11.53
CA PRO A 177 24.43 -9.46 11.76
C PRO A 177 23.65 -9.35 10.44
N VAL A 178 22.61 -10.18 10.30
CA VAL A 178 21.66 -10.09 9.20
C VAL A 178 20.58 -9.09 9.59
N TYR A 179 20.51 -7.98 8.85
CA TYR A 179 19.44 -7.00 8.99
C TYR A 179 18.39 -7.23 7.90
N CYS A 180 17.14 -7.37 8.30
CA CYS A 180 16.00 -7.37 7.39
C CYS A 180 14.99 -6.34 7.89
N GLU A 181 15.07 -5.13 7.35
CA GLU A 181 14.19 -4.02 7.70
C GLU A 181 13.33 -3.61 6.51
N ASN A 182 12.04 -3.39 6.76
CA ASN A 182 11.07 -2.97 5.77
C ASN A 182 10.42 -1.67 6.23
N TYR A 183 10.21 -0.77 5.27
CA TYR A 183 9.48 0.48 5.47
C TYR A 183 7.99 0.26 5.24
N GLU A 184 7.15 0.84 6.11
CA GLU A 184 5.69 0.81 5.98
C GLU A 184 5.07 2.13 6.44
N GLU A 185 3.92 2.48 5.89
CA GLU A 185 3.15 3.65 6.33
C GLU A 185 1.80 3.24 6.90
N ILE A 186 1.57 3.56 8.17
CA ILE A 186 0.25 3.38 8.77
C ILE A 186 -0.64 4.53 8.32
N VAL A 187 -1.68 4.22 7.54
CA VAL A 187 -2.65 5.20 7.05
C VAL A 187 -3.88 5.20 7.96
N PHE A 188 -4.10 6.33 8.63
CA PHE A 188 -5.31 6.61 9.41
C PHE A 188 -6.30 7.36 8.53
N GLN A 189 -7.37 6.67 8.12
CA GLN A 189 -8.44 7.26 7.34
C GLN A 189 -9.60 7.66 8.24
N ASP A 190 -10.03 8.92 8.13
CA ASP A 190 -11.11 9.51 8.93
C ASP A 190 -10.96 9.26 10.45
N PRO A 191 -9.78 9.54 11.06
CA PRO A 191 -9.52 9.21 12.46
C PRO A 191 -10.47 9.96 13.41
N SER A 192 -10.69 9.41 14.61
CA SER A 192 -11.46 10.12 15.64
C SER A 192 -10.81 11.47 15.99
N ILE A 193 -11.59 12.41 16.53
CA ILE A 193 -11.05 13.72 16.92
C ILE A 193 -9.92 13.58 17.95
N ALA A 194 -10.06 12.62 18.89
CA ALA A 194 -9.03 12.34 19.87
C ALA A 194 -7.74 11.83 19.21
N MET A 195 -7.86 10.84 18.32
CA MET A 195 -6.72 10.27 17.59
C MET A 195 -6.07 11.30 16.66
N ARG A 196 -6.87 12.08 15.92
CA ARG A 196 -6.39 13.17 15.08
C ARG A 196 -5.56 14.18 15.86
N ASN A 197 -6.06 14.63 17.01
CA ASN A 197 -5.35 15.57 17.89
C ASN A 197 -4.02 15.00 18.40
N VAL A 198 -3.94 13.68 18.56
CA VAL A 198 -2.71 12.98 18.96
C VAL A 198 -1.74 12.87 17.79
N LEU A 199 -2.24 12.54 16.59
CA LEU A 199 -1.43 12.35 15.38
C LEU A 199 -0.87 13.67 14.80
N THR A 200 -1.57 14.80 14.96
CA THR A 200 -1.17 16.12 14.44
C THR A 200 -0.28 16.92 15.37
N LYS A 201 -0.18 16.52 16.65
CA LYS A 201 0.74 17.16 17.59
C LYS A 201 2.18 17.01 17.11
N LYS A 202 3.02 17.98 17.47
CA LYS A 202 4.45 17.90 17.19
C LYS A 202 5.01 16.61 17.83
N PRO A 203 5.74 15.79 17.07
CA PRO A 203 6.27 14.55 17.58
C PRO A 203 7.27 14.83 18.71
N ILE A 204 7.17 14.05 19.78
CA ILE A 204 8.14 14.05 20.88
C ILE A 204 9.28 13.13 20.44
N PRO A 205 10.54 13.59 20.43
CA PRO A 205 11.65 12.74 20.05
C PRO A 205 11.80 11.59 21.05
N TYR A 206 11.93 10.36 20.53
CA TYR A 206 12.14 9.16 21.35
C TYR A 206 13.56 9.12 21.94
N VAL A 207 14.56 9.52 21.14
CA VAL A 207 15.97 9.60 21.55
C VAL A 207 16.49 11.03 21.37
N SER A 208 17.42 11.49 22.21
CA SER A 208 18.02 12.83 22.07
C SER A 208 19.15 12.91 21.02
N GLY A 209 19.51 11.80 20.38
CA GLY A 209 20.65 11.68 19.44
C GLY A 209 20.26 11.47 17.98
N GLU A 210 21.25 11.14 17.15
CA GLU A 210 21.03 10.81 15.73
C GLU A 210 20.19 9.53 15.60
N TRP A 211 19.12 9.61 14.82
CA TRP A 211 18.26 8.47 14.50
C TRP A 211 18.60 7.98 13.10
N LYS A 212 19.20 6.80 13.01
CA LYS A 212 19.61 6.16 11.76
C LYS A 212 19.11 4.72 11.70
N HIS A 213 18.70 4.31 10.52
CA HIS A 213 18.36 2.92 10.21
C HIS A 213 19.58 2.21 9.62
N HIS A 214 19.63 0.88 9.73
CA HIS A 214 20.70 0.11 9.09
C HIS A 214 20.51 0.08 7.57
N THR A 215 19.25 0.05 7.13
CA THR A 215 18.88 0.12 5.73
C THR A 215 18.75 1.58 5.28
N ASP A 216 19.45 1.94 4.20
CA ASP A 216 19.26 3.21 3.53
C ASP A 216 18.00 3.14 2.64
N PHE A 217 16.86 3.52 3.23
CA PHE A 217 15.57 3.51 2.54
C PHE A 217 15.49 4.52 1.40
N GLU A 218 16.23 5.64 1.45
CA GLU A 218 16.21 6.64 0.38
C GLU A 218 16.94 6.12 -0.86
N LYS A 219 18.12 5.52 -0.67
CA LYS A 219 18.82 4.86 -1.78
C LYS A 219 17.98 3.72 -2.35
N LEU A 220 17.40 2.88 -1.49
CA LEU A 220 16.55 1.75 -1.92
C LEU A 220 15.35 2.24 -2.75
N LYS A 221 14.73 3.35 -2.34
CA LYS A 221 13.62 3.98 -3.06
C LYS A 221 14.04 4.45 -4.45
N VAL A 222 15.17 5.16 -4.56
CA VAL A 222 15.69 5.63 -5.85
C VAL A 222 15.97 4.46 -6.79
N ASP A 223 16.68 3.45 -6.30
CA ASP A 223 17.02 2.26 -7.08
C ASP A 223 15.78 1.48 -7.52
N THR A 224 14.80 1.33 -6.63
CA THR A 224 13.53 0.65 -6.92
C THR A 224 12.70 1.41 -7.94
N VAL A 225 12.59 2.74 -7.81
CA VAL A 225 11.88 3.58 -8.78
C VAL A 225 12.51 3.47 -10.16
N LYS A 226 13.85 3.49 -10.23
CA LYS A 226 14.57 3.32 -11.50
C LYS A 226 14.26 1.97 -12.15
N LYS A 227 14.33 0.88 -11.39
CA LYS A 227 13.96 -0.47 -11.87
C LYS A 227 12.51 -0.54 -12.36
N LEU A 228 11.57 0.07 -11.63
CA LEU A 228 10.16 0.12 -12.04
C LEU A 228 9.95 0.92 -13.33
N GLN A 229 10.67 2.03 -13.52
CA GLN A 229 10.61 2.82 -14.75
C GLN A 229 11.14 2.02 -15.95
N GLU A 230 12.23 1.29 -15.77
CA GLU A 230 12.79 0.40 -16.79
C GLU A 230 11.81 -0.73 -17.14
N ALA A 231 11.26 -1.41 -16.14
CA ALA A 231 10.26 -2.46 -16.34
C ALA A 231 9.00 -1.94 -17.06
N LYS A 232 8.48 -0.77 -16.65
CA LYS A 232 7.34 -0.13 -17.31
C LYS A 232 7.62 0.16 -18.78
N LYS A 233 8.83 0.63 -19.11
CA LYS A 233 9.23 0.92 -20.49
C LYS A 233 9.26 -0.35 -21.34
N THR A 234 9.77 -1.46 -20.79
CA THR A 234 9.78 -2.76 -21.48
C THR A 234 8.35 -3.27 -21.71
N LEU A 235 7.51 -3.25 -20.68
CA LEU A 235 6.11 -3.67 -20.79
C LEU A 235 5.33 -2.82 -21.80
N GLN A 236 5.56 -1.51 -21.85
CA GLN A 236 4.92 -0.64 -22.84
C GLN A 236 5.30 -1.02 -24.27
N LYS A 237 6.57 -1.39 -24.53
CA LYS A 237 7.01 -1.86 -25.84
C LYS A 237 6.33 -3.18 -26.22
N GLU A 238 6.27 -4.13 -25.29
CA GLU A 238 5.61 -5.42 -25.51
C GLU A 238 4.12 -5.26 -25.79
N ILE A 239 3.43 -4.38 -25.05
CA ILE A 239 2.01 -4.05 -25.29
C ILE A 239 1.82 -3.49 -26.69
N GLU A 240 2.69 -2.59 -27.14
CA GLU A 240 2.59 -1.99 -28.47
C GLU A 240 2.83 -3.01 -29.58
N GLU A 241 3.81 -3.89 -29.40
CA GLU A 241 4.06 -5.00 -30.32
C GLU A 241 2.86 -5.94 -30.41
N GLN A 242 2.26 -6.31 -29.28
CA GLN A 242 1.06 -7.14 -29.25
C GLN A 242 -0.14 -6.46 -29.92
N LYS A 243 -0.32 -5.15 -29.74
CA LYS A 243 -1.36 -4.38 -30.43
C LYS A 243 -1.18 -4.38 -31.95
N MET A 244 0.06 -4.22 -32.42
CA MET A 244 0.37 -4.27 -33.86
C MET A 244 0.08 -5.66 -34.44
N LYS A 245 0.48 -6.74 -33.75
CA LYS A 245 0.15 -8.12 -34.16
C LYS A 245 -1.36 -8.37 -34.20
N LEU A 246 -2.09 -7.87 -33.20
CA LEU A 246 -3.56 -7.96 -33.14
C LEU A 246 -4.21 -7.25 -34.33
N LYS A 247 -3.75 -6.05 -34.67
CA LYS A 247 -4.28 -5.29 -35.80
C LYS A 247 -4.08 -6.03 -37.12
N VAL A 248 -2.87 -6.56 -37.36
CA VAL A 248 -2.57 -7.37 -38.55
C VAL A 248 -3.42 -8.64 -38.60
N ALA A 249 -3.61 -9.32 -37.46
CA ALA A 249 -4.48 -10.49 -37.39
C ALA A 249 -5.96 -10.17 -37.68
N GLN A 250 -6.45 -9.01 -37.24
CA GLN A 250 -7.80 -8.54 -37.55
C GLN A 250 -7.98 -8.19 -39.02
N GLU A 251 -7.00 -7.52 -39.63
CA GLU A 251 -7.00 -7.20 -41.07
C GLU A 251 -6.98 -8.47 -41.93
N THR A 252 -6.13 -9.45 -41.58
CA THR A 252 -6.09 -10.73 -42.29
C THR A 252 -7.40 -11.52 -42.14
N LEU A 253 -7.99 -11.57 -40.94
CA LEU A 253 -9.31 -12.17 -40.71
C LEU A 253 -10.42 -11.50 -41.54
N ALA A 254 -10.41 -10.17 -41.65
CA ALA A 254 -11.36 -9.44 -42.48
C ALA A 254 -11.23 -9.82 -43.96
N ASN A 255 -9.99 -9.85 -44.49
CA ASN A 255 -9.72 -10.25 -45.86
C ASN A 255 -10.16 -11.70 -46.16
N PHE A 256 -9.82 -12.65 -45.28
CA PHE A 256 -10.26 -14.04 -45.41
C PHE A 256 -11.79 -14.17 -45.39
N LYS A 257 -12.47 -13.40 -44.54
CA LYS A 257 -13.94 -13.40 -44.49
C LYS A 257 -14.57 -12.87 -45.78
N GLU A 258 -13.98 -11.86 -46.41
CA GLU A 258 -14.43 -11.36 -47.72
C GLU A 258 -14.23 -12.39 -48.84
N GLU A 259 -13.07 -13.07 -48.87
CA GLU A 259 -12.81 -14.14 -49.83
C GLU A 259 -13.80 -15.30 -49.70
N VAL A 260 -14.11 -15.72 -48.46
CA VAL A 260 -15.12 -16.76 -48.19
C VAL A 260 -16.52 -16.31 -48.63
N MET A 261 -16.88 -15.03 -48.49
CA MET A 261 -18.16 -14.53 -49.01
C MET A 261 -18.19 -14.51 -50.54
N LYS A 262 -17.08 -14.17 -51.21
CA LYS A 262 -16.98 -14.18 -52.68
C LYS A 262 -17.11 -15.60 -53.22
N SER A 263 -16.42 -16.58 -52.63
CA SER A 263 -16.50 -17.99 -53.05
C SER A 263 -17.89 -18.60 -52.81
N ARG A 264 -18.55 -18.27 -51.69
CA ARG A 264 -19.95 -18.66 -51.44
C ARG A 264 -20.93 -18.09 -52.45
N LYS A 265 -20.75 -16.85 -52.91
CA LYS A 265 -21.61 -16.24 -53.95
C LYS A 265 -21.33 -16.80 -55.35
N ALA A 266 -20.13 -17.29 -55.60
CA ALA A 266 -19.72 -17.89 -56.88
C ALA A 266 -20.19 -19.34 -57.07
N THR A 267 -20.75 -19.97 -56.03
CA THR A 267 -21.30 -21.32 -56.11
C THR A 267 -22.84 -21.24 -56.06
N PRO A 268 -23.56 -21.22 -57.20
CA PRO A 268 -25.00 -21.42 -57.17
C PRO A 268 -25.29 -22.87 -56.77
N ALA A 269 -26.39 -23.09 -56.04
CA ALA A 269 -26.90 -24.41 -55.74
C ALA A 269 -27.30 -25.12 -57.04
N THR A 270 -26.38 -25.84 -57.66
CA THR A 270 -26.69 -26.71 -58.79
C THR A 270 -27.21 -28.03 -58.25
N SER A 271 -28.53 -28.16 -58.24
CA SER A 271 -29.26 -29.42 -58.13
C SER A 271 -28.71 -30.45 -59.11
N TYR A 272 -28.24 -31.58 -58.62
CA TYR A 272 -28.22 -32.83 -59.39
C TYR A 272 -29.30 -33.74 -58.83
N LEU A 273 -30.49 -33.60 -59.42
CA LEU A 273 -31.48 -34.67 -59.50
C LEU A 273 -30.84 -35.81 -60.31
N ALA A 274 -30.43 -36.89 -59.63
CA ALA A 274 -30.16 -38.16 -60.28
C ALA A 274 -31.51 -38.87 -60.53
N THR A 275 -32.11 -38.58 -61.68
CA THR A 275 -33.13 -39.43 -62.33
C THR A 275 -32.40 -40.37 -63.30
N VAL A 276 -33.03 -41.53 -63.57
CA VAL A 276 -32.67 -42.65 -64.48
C VAL A 276 -32.08 -43.82 -63.66
N ALA A 277 -32.79 -44.90 -63.29
CA ALA A 277 -33.97 -45.57 -63.85
C ALA A 277 -33.84 -45.96 -65.33
N SER A 278 -33.05 -47.00 -65.62
CA SER A 278 -33.35 -48.15 -66.50
C SER A 278 -32.17 -49.11 -66.51
#